data_AF-A0A6A3CHH8-F1
#
_entry.id   AF-A0A6A3CHH8-F1
#
_cell.length_a   1.000
_cell.length_b   1.000
_cell.length_c   1.000
_cell.angle_alpha   90.00
_cell.angle_beta   90.00
_cell.angle_gamma   90.00
#
_symmetry.space_group_name_H-M   'P 1'
#
loop_
_entity.id
_entity.type
_entity.pdbx_description
1 polymer ?
#
loop_
_entity_poly.entity_id
_entity_poly.type
_entity_poly.pdbx_seq_one_letter_code
_entity_poly.pdbx_strand_id
1 'polypeptide(L)'
;MGYMGNKGSVSVSMTLFQSRLCFVCSHLTSGQKDGAEHRRNSNVYEIIRRTSFSSVLDTDQPQTIPAHDQIFWFGDLNYRLNMLDADVRRLVAEKRWNELIDYDQLRKELCSGHVFDGWNEGTIDFPPTYKYEMDSDIYVGEVPREGEKKRSPAWCDRILWSGKGIKQLCYQRADIRFSDHRPVSSMFVVDVEVLDHRKLQRALNVSTAAVHPVTFFDENGEIEF
;
A
#
# COMPACT_ATOMS: atom_id res chain seq x y z
N MET A 1 16.92 -8.87 18.94
CA MET A 1 16.13 -10.11 18.78
C MET A 1 15.91 -10.34 17.30
N GLY A 2 16.40 -11.45 16.76
CA GLY A 2 16.52 -11.68 15.31
C GLY A 2 15.18 -11.81 14.59
N TYR A 3 14.97 -10.99 13.58
CA TYR A 3 13.86 -11.10 12.64
C TYR A 3 14.25 -12.07 11.51
N MET A 4 14.37 -13.36 11.84
CA MET A 4 14.52 -14.40 10.81
C MET A 4 13.16 -15.06 10.62
N GLY A 5 12.52 -14.76 9.50
CA GLY A 5 11.24 -15.33 9.11
C GLY A 5 10.99 -15.14 7.62
N ASN A 6 10.20 -16.03 7.02
CA ASN A 6 9.77 -15.98 5.63
C ASN A 6 8.66 -14.92 5.38
N LYS A 7 8.68 -13.82 6.14
CA LYS A 7 7.68 -12.75 6.20
C LYS A 7 8.40 -11.41 6.25
N GLY A 8 7.83 -10.40 5.58
CA GLY A 8 8.44 -9.09 5.47
C GLY A 8 7.92 -8.34 4.25
N SER A 9 8.71 -7.38 3.77
CA SER A 9 8.41 -6.61 2.57
C SER A 9 9.64 -6.38 1.72
N VAL A 10 9.39 -6.15 0.44
CA VAL A 10 10.33 -5.53 -0.50
C VAL A 10 9.67 -4.26 -1.01
N SER A 11 10.42 -3.16 -1.02
CA SER A 11 9.90 -1.87 -1.43
C SER A 11 10.79 -1.24 -2.49
N VAL A 12 10.17 -0.53 -3.44
CA VAL A 12 10.84 0.21 -4.51
C VAL A 12 10.40 1.67 -4.42
N SER A 13 11.37 2.58 -4.33
CA SER A 13 11.17 4.01 -4.48
C SER A 13 11.64 4.43 -5.87
N MET A 14 10.87 5.27 -6.53
CA MET A 14 11.24 5.85 -7.82
C MET A 14 10.66 7.26 -7.99
N THR A 15 11.30 8.05 -8.83
CA THR A 15 10.79 9.35 -9.25
C THR A 15 10.33 9.27 -10.70
N LEU A 16 9.09 9.69 -10.96
CA LEU A 16 8.53 9.86 -12.29
C LEU A 16 8.21 11.34 -12.49
N PHE A 17 8.92 11.99 -13.40
CA PHE A 17 8.95 13.45 -13.53
C PHE A 17 9.32 14.12 -12.20
N GLN A 18 8.43 14.91 -11.59
CA GLN A 18 8.64 15.57 -10.31
C GLN A 18 7.88 14.88 -9.16
N SER A 19 7.21 13.76 -9.44
CA SER A 19 6.46 12.99 -8.44
C SER A 19 7.24 11.76 -7.98
N ARG A 20 7.23 11.53 -6.66
CA ARG A 20 7.89 10.38 -6.01
C ARG A 20 6.86 9.30 -5.73
N LEU A 21 7.11 8.12 -6.28
CA LEU A 21 6.27 6.94 -6.15
C LEU A 21 6.97 5.90 -5.29
N CYS A 22 6.21 5.21 -4.43
CA CYS A 22 6.68 4.07 -3.65
C CYS A 22 5.78 2.86 -3.85
N PHE A 23 6.39 1.71 -4.10
CA PHE A 23 5.72 0.43 -4.23
C PHE A 23 6.19 -0.50 -3.13
N VAL A 24 5.28 -0.98 -2.29
CA VAL A 24 5.56 -1.88 -1.16
C VAL A 24 4.88 -3.22 -1.42
N CYS A 25 5.66 -4.27 -1.63
CA CYS A 25 5.15 -5.64 -1.73
C CYS A 25 5.44 -6.37 -0.40
N SER A 26 4.41 -6.87 0.28
CA SER A 26 4.57 -7.52 1.58
C SER A 26 3.92 -8.89 1.66
N HIS A 27 4.51 -9.74 2.50
CA HIS A 27 3.95 -11.02 2.93
C HIS A 27 3.90 -11.00 4.45
N LEU A 28 2.72 -10.73 5.01
CA LEU A 28 2.52 -10.51 6.44
C LEU A 28 2.23 -11.82 7.20
N THR A 29 2.29 -11.76 8.53
CA THR A 29 2.06 -12.93 9.40
C THR A 29 0.77 -13.68 9.05
N SER A 30 0.92 -14.96 8.71
CA SER A 30 -0.19 -15.85 8.34
C SER A 30 -0.96 -16.39 9.54
N GLY A 31 -2.15 -16.92 9.28
CA GLY A 31 -2.94 -17.70 10.24
C GLY A 31 -4.05 -16.91 10.93
N GLN A 32 -4.93 -17.67 11.59
CA GLN A 32 -6.19 -17.21 12.21
C GLN A 32 -6.23 -17.47 13.73
N LYS A 33 -5.08 -17.81 14.33
CA LYS A 33 -4.98 -17.93 15.80
C LYS A 33 -5.12 -16.56 16.46
N ASP A 34 -5.53 -16.54 17.72
CA ASP A 34 -5.61 -15.33 18.52
C ASP A 34 -4.29 -14.52 18.46
N GLY A 35 -4.46 -13.20 18.28
CA GLY A 35 -3.36 -12.25 18.11
C GLY A 35 -2.64 -12.29 16.75
N ALA A 36 -3.06 -13.13 15.78
CA ALA A 36 -2.48 -13.10 14.44
C ALA A 36 -2.73 -11.77 13.72
N GLU A 37 -3.92 -11.18 13.92
CA GLU A 37 -4.28 -9.85 13.41
C GLU A 37 -3.34 -8.77 13.97
N HIS A 38 -3.15 -8.74 15.30
CA HIS A 38 -2.21 -7.81 15.93
C HIS A 38 -0.76 -7.99 15.43
N ARG A 39 -0.33 -9.24 15.16
CA ARG A 39 0.99 -9.49 14.56
C ARG A 39 1.11 -8.94 13.13
N ARG A 40 0.05 -9.02 12.31
CA ARG A 40 0.02 -8.38 10.99
C ARG A 40 0.11 -6.86 11.12
N ASN A 41 -0.66 -6.27 12.03
CA ASN A 41 -0.59 -4.83 12.32
C ASN A 41 0.81 -4.41 12.78
N SER A 42 1.46 -5.18 13.65
CA SER A 42 2.85 -4.95 14.05
C SER A 42 3.83 -5.10 12.88
N ASN A 43 3.60 -6.03 11.94
CA ASN A 43 4.42 -6.12 10.73
C ASN A 43 4.28 -4.86 9.87
N VAL A 44 3.07 -4.37 9.65
CA VAL A 44 2.80 -3.13 8.89
C VAL A 44 3.53 -1.95 9.52
N TYR A 45 3.40 -1.77 10.84
CA TYR A 45 4.09 -0.71 11.57
C TYR A 45 5.61 -0.79 11.43
N GLU A 46 6.18 -1.98 11.58
CA GLU A 46 7.64 -2.16 11.47
C GLU A 46 8.13 -1.97 10.02
N ILE A 47 7.35 -2.32 9.01
CA ILE A 47 7.66 -2.04 7.60
C ILE A 47 7.73 -0.52 7.37
N ILE A 48 6.68 0.21 7.76
CA ILE A 48 6.63 1.68 7.63
C ILE A 48 7.82 2.33 8.35
N ARG A 49 8.10 1.88 9.57
CA ARG A 49 9.13 2.45 10.44
C ARG A 49 10.55 2.17 9.97
N ARG A 50 10.82 0.98 9.42
CA ARG A 50 12.19 0.52 9.12
C ARG A 50 12.59 0.65 7.66
N THR A 51 11.63 0.71 6.73
CA THR A 51 11.97 0.89 5.32
C THR A 51 12.51 2.30 5.09
N SER A 52 13.77 2.36 4.68
CA SER A 52 14.45 3.56 4.22
C SER A 52 15.03 3.33 2.83
N PHE A 53 15.03 4.38 2.03
CA PHE A 53 15.63 4.42 0.70
C PHE A 53 16.80 5.38 0.72
N SER A 54 17.97 4.90 0.30
CA SER A 54 19.14 5.75 0.11
C SER A 54 18.95 6.60 -1.15
N SER A 55 18.96 7.92 -1.01
CA SER A 55 19.00 8.82 -2.14
C SER A 55 20.45 8.93 -2.66
N VAL A 56 20.63 8.85 -3.98
CA VAL A 56 21.94 9.13 -4.62
C VAL A 56 22.28 10.61 -4.55
N LEU A 57 21.25 11.47 -4.42
CA LEU A 57 21.38 12.93 -4.45
C LEU A 57 21.43 13.56 -3.06
N ASP A 58 20.96 12.86 -2.03
CA ASP A 58 20.83 13.39 -0.67
C ASP A 58 21.14 12.28 0.35
N THR A 59 22.43 12.09 0.61
CA THR A 59 22.92 11.02 1.50
C THR A 59 22.53 11.22 2.96
N ASP A 60 22.17 12.45 3.35
CA ASP A 60 21.97 12.82 4.75
C ASP A 60 20.50 12.73 5.19
N GLN A 61 19.55 12.53 4.26
CA GLN A 61 18.13 12.34 4.56
C GLN A 61 17.55 11.12 3.82
N PRO A 62 17.54 9.93 4.45
CA PRO A 62 16.93 8.76 3.84
C PRO A 62 15.42 8.99 3.64
N GLN A 63 14.94 8.69 2.43
CA GLN A 63 13.51 8.74 2.16
C GLN A 63 12.82 7.56 2.84
N THR A 64 11.68 7.80 3.47
CA THR A 64 10.84 6.76 4.11
C THR A 64 9.58 6.53 3.28
N ILE A 65 8.85 5.44 3.53
CA ILE A 65 7.58 5.16 2.81
C ILE A 65 6.62 6.37 2.85
N PRO A 66 6.28 6.96 4.02
CA PRO A 66 5.32 8.07 4.10
C PRO A 66 5.81 9.38 3.46
N ALA A 67 7.11 9.47 3.13
CA ALA A 67 7.66 10.66 2.51
C ALA A 67 7.30 10.78 1.02
N HIS A 68 6.75 9.76 0.37
CA HIS A 68 6.43 9.77 -1.06
C HIS A 68 5.07 10.41 -1.34
N ASP A 69 4.90 10.93 -2.56
CA ASP A 69 3.67 11.64 -2.95
C ASP A 69 2.53 10.66 -3.26
N GLN A 70 2.90 9.50 -3.82
CA GLN A 70 1.99 8.40 -4.18
C GLN A 70 2.58 7.07 -3.73
N ILE A 71 1.79 6.28 -3.00
CA ILE A 71 2.24 5.02 -2.42
C ILE A 71 1.25 3.92 -2.78
N PHE A 72 1.78 2.80 -3.26
CA PHE A 72 1.03 1.57 -3.54
C PHE A 72 1.55 0.45 -2.63
N TRP A 73 0.66 -0.20 -1.89
CA TRP A 73 1.01 -1.31 -1.01
C TRP A 73 0.20 -2.54 -1.35
N PHE A 74 0.86 -3.63 -1.67
CA PHE A 74 0.20 -4.85 -2.11
C PHE A 74 0.91 -6.12 -1.63
N GLY A 75 0.29 -7.27 -1.89
CA GLY A 75 0.83 -8.60 -1.63
C GLY A 75 -0.11 -9.47 -0.79
N ASP A 76 0.44 -10.55 -0.22
CA ASP A 76 -0.27 -11.41 0.71
C ASP A 76 -0.27 -10.79 2.12
N LEU A 77 -1.26 -9.92 2.35
CA LEU A 77 -1.45 -9.23 3.62
C LEU A 77 -2.04 -10.16 4.69
N ASN A 78 -2.51 -11.35 4.30
CA ASN A 78 -2.90 -12.45 5.19
C ASN A 78 -4.02 -12.15 6.20
N TYR A 79 -4.71 -11.01 6.08
CA TYR A 79 -5.91 -10.70 6.87
C TYR A 79 -7.03 -11.70 6.55
N ARG A 80 -7.81 -12.04 7.57
CA ARG A 80 -8.83 -13.10 7.52
C ARG A 80 -10.20 -12.53 7.85
N LEU A 81 -11.22 -13.37 7.71
CA LEU A 81 -12.59 -13.05 8.11
C LEU A 81 -12.81 -13.39 9.59
N ASN A 82 -13.36 -12.44 10.34
CA ASN A 82 -13.80 -12.61 11.73
C ASN A 82 -15.22 -13.19 11.76
N MET A 83 -15.36 -14.41 11.21
CA MET A 83 -16.62 -15.15 11.08
C MET A 83 -16.37 -16.67 11.16
N LEU A 84 -17.37 -17.45 11.57
CA LEU A 84 -17.31 -18.91 11.53
C LEU A 84 -17.17 -19.42 10.10
N ASP A 85 -16.35 -20.46 9.89
CA ASP A 85 -16.09 -21.03 8.57
C ASP A 85 -17.36 -21.47 7.83
N ALA A 86 -18.35 -22.02 8.54
CA ALA A 86 -19.61 -22.44 7.95
C ALA A 86 -20.39 -21.26 7.34
N ASP A 87 -20.44 -20.13 8.03
CA ASP A 87 -21.11 -18.91 7.55
C ASP A 87 -20.34 -18.27 6.40
N VAL A 88 -19.00 -18.25 6.48
CA VAL A 88 -18.15 -17.79 5.36
C VAL A 88 -18.46 -18.59 4.11
N ARG A 89 -18.46 -19.92 4.19
CA ARG A 89 -18.73 -20.80 3.03
C ARG A 89 -20.15 -20.62 2.50
N ARG A 90 -21.13 -20.44 3.37
CA ARG A 90 -22.51 -20.14 2.97
C ARG A 90 -22.58 -18.84 2.15
N LEU A 91 -22.01 -17.75 2.66
CA LEU A 91 -22.00 -16.46 1.96
C LEU A 91 -21.18 -16.51 0.65
N VAL A 92 -20.11 -17.30 0.63
CA VAL A 92 -19.31 -17.54 -0.58
C VAL A 92 -20.13 -18.29 -1.65
N ALA A 93 -20.86 -19.34 -1.26
CA ALA A 93 -21.74 -20.08 -2.17
C ALA A 93 -22.88 -19.19 -2.72
N GLU A 94 -23.42 -18.30 -1.88
CA GLU A 94 -24.43 -17.31 -2.26
C GLU A 94 -23.85 -16.10 -3.03
N LYS A 95 -22.52 -16.00 -3.18
CA LYS A 95 -21.80 -14.87 -3.78
C LYS A 95 -22.10 -13.51 -3.14
N ARG A 96 -22.34 -13.48 -1.83
CA ARG A 96 -22.69 -12.27 -1.07
C ARG A 96 -21.46 -11.52 -0.57
N TRP A 97 -20.64 -11.03 -1.51
CA TRP A 97 -19.35 -10.38 -1.20
C TRP A 97 -19.51 -9.14 -0.34
N ASN A 98 -20.53 -8.32 -0.62
CA ASN A 98 -20.80 -7.08 0.12
C ASN A 98 -21.11 -7.29 1.60
N GLU A 99 -21.67 -8.44 1.99
CA GLU A 99 -21.88 -8.77 3.39
C GLU A 99 -20.64 -9.43 4.00
N LEU A 100 -19.98 -10.29 3.22
CA LEU A 100 -18.80 -11.00 3.68
C LEU A 100 -17.64 -10.04 4.02
N ILE A 101 -17.49 -8.95 3.27
CA ILE A 101 -16.41 -7.97 3.46
C ILE A 101 -16.54 -7.18 4.76
N ASP A 102 -17.73 -7.08 5.36
CA ASP A 102 -17.92 -6.40 6.66
C ASP A 102 -17.23 -7.13 7.82
N TYR A 103 -16.87 -8.41 7.59
CA TYR A 103 -16.16 -9.24 8.55
C TYR A 103 -14.67 -9.35 8.26
N ASP A 104 -14.17 -8.72 7.20
CA ASP A 104 -12.75 -8.69 6.85
C ASP A 104 -11.94 -7.85 7.83
N GLN A 105 -10.88 -8.44 8.38
CA GLN A 105 -10.00 -7.76 9.34
C GLN A 105 -9.33 -6.54 8.73
N LEU A 106 -8.86 -6.61 7.48
CA LEU A 106 -8.21 -5.45 6.84
C LEU A 106 -9.20 -4.31 6.62
N ARG A 107 -10.42 -4.62 6.18
CA ARG A 107 -11.50 -3.64 6.06
C ARG A 107 -11.74 -2.89 7.38
N LYS A 108 -11.75 -3.61 8.51
CA LYS A 108 -11.89 -3.00 9.83
C LYS A 108 -10.73 -2.07 10.16
N GLU A 109 -9.49 -2.49 9.92
CA GLU A 109 -8.29 -1.67 10.16
C GLU A 109 -8.24 -0.40 9.29
N LEU A 110 -8.74 -0.47 8.05
CA LEU A 110 -8.92 0.69 7.17
C LEU A 110 -10.00 1.65 7.70
N CYS A 111 -11.14 1.12 8.16
CA CYS A 111 -12.26 1.94 8.64
C CYS A 111 -12.04 2.54 10.04
N SER A 112 -11.28 1.87 10.91
CA SER A 112 -11.03 2.33 12.28
C SER A 112 -9.89 3.34 12.40
N GLY A 113 -9.17 3.63 11.31
CA GLY A 113 -8.02 4.54 11.33
C GLY A 113 -6.84 4.01 12.13
N HIS A 114 -6.57 2.69 12.07
CA HIS A 114 -5.44 2.07 12.77
C HIS A 114 -4.16 2.08 11.91
N VAL A 115 -3.56 0.91 11.63
CA VAL A 115 -2.27 0.81 10.92
C VAL A 115 -2.31 1.22 9.46
N PHE A 116 -3.52 1.29 8.89
CA PHE A 116 -3.78 1.74 7.53
C PHE A 116 -4.64 3.02 7.49
N ASP A 117 -4.51 3.88 8.50
CA ASP A 117 -5.20 5.18 8.49
C ASP A 117 -4.82 6.00 7.24
N GLY A 118 -5.84 6.59 6.59
CA GLY A 118 -5.67 7.35 5.35
C GLY A 118 -5.31 6.53 4.09
N TRP A 119 -5.27 5.20 4.17
CA TRP A 119 -5.14 4.33 2.99
C TRP A 119 -6.50 4.06 2.35
N ASN A 120 -6.45 3.76 1.06
CA ASN A 120 -7.61 3.48 0.23
C ASN A 120 -7.51 2.06 -0.33
N GLU A 121 -8.67 1.45 -0.53
CA GLU A 121 -8.82 0.17 -1.23
C GLU A 121 -10.03 0.23 -2.16
N GLY A 122 -9.94 -0.49 -3.28
CA GLY A 122 -11.03 -0.63 -4.23
C GLY A 122 -12.19 -1.44 -3.66
N THR A 123 -13.35 -1.30 -4.29
CA THR A 123 -14.46 -2.21 -3.99
C THR A 123 -14.07 -3.62 -4.41
N ILE A 124 -14.23 -4.58 -3.51
CA ILE A 124 -14.01 -6.00 -3.78
C ILE A 124 -15.34 -6.61 -4.19
N ASP A 125 -15.46 -6.95 -5.47
CA ASP A 125 -16.62 -7.60 -6.09
C ASP A 125 -16.30 -9.03 -6.58
N PHE A 126 -15.15 -9.57 -6.17
CA PHE A 126 -14.64 -10.88 -6.56
C PHE A 126 -14.53 -11.85 -5.36
N PRO A 127 -14.57 -13.18 -5.61
CA PRO A 127 -14.49 -14.19 -4.55
C PRO A 127 -13.18 -14.12 -3.74
N PRO A 128 -13.16 -14.62 -2.49
CA PRO A 128 -11.94 -14.80 -1.70
C PRO A 128 -10.83 -15.49 -2.48
N THR A 129 -9.60 -15.00 -2.33
CA THR A 129 -8.44 -15.42 -3.14
C THR A 129 -7.68 -16.61 -2.55
N TYR A 130 -8.00 -16.99 -1.32
CA TYR A 130 -7.34 -18.05 -0.55
C TYR A 130 -8.38 -18.87 0.24
N LYS A 131 -8.24 -20.17 0.52
CA LYS A 131 -7.24 -21.12 0.03
C LYS A 131 -7.89 -22.13 -0.90
N TYR A 132 -7.39 -22.23 -2.14
CA TYR A 132 -7.88 -23.19 -3.12
C TYR A 132 -7.11 -24.51 -3.07
N GLU A 133 -7.76 -25.59 -3.50
CA GLU A 133 -7.05 -26.77 -3.95
C GLU A 133 -6.27 -26.47 -5.24
N MET A 134 -5.12 -27.13 -5.44
CA MET A 134 -4.31 -26.94 -6.65
C MET A 134 -5.11 -27.34 -7.90
N ASP A 135 -4.95 -26.58 -8.98
CA ASP A 135 -5.60 -26.83 -10.27
C ASP A 135 -7.14 -26.91 -10.22
N SER A 136 -7.75 -26.33 -9.19
CA SER A 136 -9.18 -26.46 -8.87
C SER A 136 -9.76 -25.15 -8.36
N ASP A 137 -11.06 -24.88 -8.59
CA ASP A 137 -11.79 -23.75 -8.01
C ASP A 137 -12.49 -24.08 -6.68
N ILE A 138 -12.17 -25.24 -6.09
CA ILE A 138 -12.69 -25.70 -4.81
C ILE A 138 -11.82 -25.15 -3.68
N TYR A 139 -12.45 -24.63 -2.62
CA TYR A 139 -11.71 -24.20 -1.44
C TYR A 139 -11.32 -25.40 -0.58
N VAL A 140 -10.10 -25.38 -0.03
CA VAL A 140 -9.57 -26.44 0.85
C VAL A 140 -10.53 -26.72 2.01
N GLY A 141 -10.83 -28.01 2.24
CA GLY A 141 -11.76 -28.49 3.26
C GLY A 141 -13.25 -28.32 2.94
N GLU A 142 -13.60 -28.01 1.68
CA GLU A 142 -14.98 -28.16 1.19
C GLU A 142 -15.33 -29.64 0.99
N VAL A 143 -14.41 -30.42 0.42
CA VAL A 143 -14.49 -31.87 0.37
C VAL A 143 -13.70 -32.46 1.53
N PRO A 144 -14.31 -33.21 2.46
CA PRO A 144 -13.59 -33.81 3.58
C PRO A 144 -12.52 -34.79 3.08
N ARG A 145 -11.26 -34.53 3.43
CA ARG A 145 -10.12 -35.44 3.22
C ARG A 145 -9.44 -35.73 4.54
N GLU A 146 -9.13 -37.00 4.78
CA GLU A 146 -8.48 -37.41 6.03
C GLU A 146 -7.13 -36.69 6.19
N GLY A 147 -6.92 -36.08 7.37
CA GLY A 147 -5.69 -35.32 7.67
C GLY A 147 -5.62 -33.91 7.10
N GLU A 148 -6.57 -33.46 6.26
CA GLU A 148 -6.56 -32.11 5.71
C GLU A 148 -7.09 -31.07 6.70
N LYS A 149 -6.27 -30.06 7.00
CA LYS A 149 -6.70 -28.96 7.86
C LYS A 149 -7.55 -27.98 7.06
N LYS A 150 -8.84 -27.89 7.42
CA LYS A 150 -9.77 -26.89 6.89
C LYS A 150 -9.21 -25.47 6.99
N ARG A 151 -9.44 -24.67 5.94
CA ARG A 151 -9.06 -23.26 5.86
C ARG A 151 -10.28 -22.47 5.40
N SER A 152 -10.70 -21.49 6.19
CA SER A 152 -11.77 -20.58 5.78
C SER A 152 -11.32 -19.76 4.56
N PRO A 153 -12.19 -19.58 3.56
CA PRO A 153 -11.95 -18.62 2.48
C PRO A 153 -11.62 -17.22 3.02
N ALA A 154 -10.65 -16.52 2.43
CA ALA A 154 -10.25 -15.17 2.81
C ALA A 154 -9.66 -14.37 1.63
N TRP A 155 -9.78 -13.04 1.69
CA TRP A 155 -9.06 -12.11 0.80
C TRP A 155 -7.70 -11.77 1.41
N CYS A 156 -6.75 -12.69 1.24
CA CYS A 156 -5.38 -12.52 1.71
C CYS A 156 -4.59 -11.56 0.81
N ASP A 157 -4.88 -11.55 -0.48
CA ASP A 157 -4.12 -10.86 -1.52
C ASP A 157 -4.78 -9.52 -1.84
N ARG A 158 -4.11 -8.40 -1.53
CA ARG A 158 -4.72 -7.06 -1.50
C ARG A 158 -3.85 -6.01 -2.17
N ILE A 159 -4.50 -4.94 -2.65
CA ILE A 159 -3.85 -3.77 -3.25
C ILE A 159 -4.45 -2.50 -2.65
N LEU A 160 -3.64 -1.79 -1.88
CA LEU A 160 -3.97 -0.53 -1.22
C LEU A 160 -3.17 0.63 -1.86
N TRP A 161 -3.66 1.85 -1.70
CA TRP A 161 -2.91 3.05 -2.08
C TRP A 161 -3.14 4.23 -1.13
N SER A 162 -2.20 5.17 -1.12
CA SER A 162 -2.30 6.43 -0.39
C SER A 162 -1.59 7.54 -1.19
N GLY A 163 -2.02 8.79 -1.00
CA GLY A 163 -1.51 9.94 -1.74
C GLY A 163 -2.55 10.63 -2.62
N LYS A 164 -2.13 11.71 -3.27
CA LYS A 164 -3.00 12.56 -4.12
C LYS A 164 -2.88 12.18 -5.59
N GLY A 165 -3.93 12.48 -6.36
CA GLY A 165 -3.92 12.27 -7.82
C GLY A 165 -3.96 10.80 -8.24
N ILE A 166 -4.40 9.89 -7.37
CA ILE A 166 -4.54 8.46 -7.68
C ILE A 166 -6.02 8.14 -7.88
N LYS A 167 -6.37 7.63 -9.06
CA LYS A 167 -7.70 7.11 -9.38
C LYS A 167 -7.60 5.65 -9.80
N GLN A 168 -8.18 4.76 -9.00
CA GLN A 168 -8.30 3.36 -9.38
C GLN A 168 -9.35 3.18 -10.47
N LEU A 169 -9.04 2.39 -11.50
CA LEU A 169 -9.91 2.08 -12.62
C LEU A 169 -10.52 0.69 -12.53
N CYS A 170 -9.74 -0.30 -12.07
CA CYS A 170 -10.21 -1.66 -11.89
C CYS A 170 -9.51 -2.31 -10.69
N TYR A 171 -10.17 -3.30 -10.10
CA TYR A 171 -9.63 -4.15 -9.06
C TYR A 171 -10.22 -5.54 -9.25
N GLN A 172 -9.42 -6.52 -9.62
CA GLN A 172 -9.94 -7.81 -10.09
C GLN A 172 -9.01 -8.97 -9.73
N ARG A 173 -9.62 -10.14 -9.59
CA ARG A 173 -8.95 -11.43 -9.43
C ARG A 173 -8.92 -12.17 -10.77
N ALA A 174 -7.79 -12.83 -11.07
CA ALA A 174 -7.67 -13.70 -12.23
C ALA A 174 -7.95 -15.18 -11.87
N ASP A 175 -8.57 -15.91 -12.80
CA ASP A 175 -8.85 -17.36 -12.71
C ASP A 175 -7.66 -18.22 -13.15
N ILE A 176 -6.49 -17.96 -12.56
CA ILE A 176 -5.27 -18.74 -12.78
C ILE A 176 -5.10 -19.73 -11.63
N ARG A 177 -5.03 -21.02 -11.94
CA ARG A 177 -5.15 -22.12 -10.95
C ARG A 177 -3.83 -22.77 -10.51
N PHE A 178 -2.68 -22.24 -10.94
CA PHE A 178 -1.35 -22.77 -10.62
C PHE A 178 -0.94 -22.66 -9.14
N SER A 179 -1.73 -21.98 -8.32
CA SER A 179 -1.46 -21.74 -6.91
C SER A 179 -2.73 -21.93 -6.08
N ASP A 180 -2.56 -22.17 -4.78
CA ASP A 180 -3.63 -22.15 -3.78
C ASP A 180 -4.14 -20.72 -3.49
N HIS A 181 -3.48 -19.71 -4.06
CA HIS A 181 -3.94 -18.33 -4.17
C HIS A 181 -4.39 -18.00 -5.60
N ARG A 182 -5.25 -16.99 -5.74
CA ARG A 182 -5.64 -16.41 -7.04
C ARG A 182 -4.97 -15.05 -7.24
N PRO A 183 -4.32 -14.80 -8.40
CA PRO A 183 -3.68 -13.51 -8.66
C PRO A 183 -4.69 -12.37 -8.61
N VAL A 184 -4.26 -11.23 -8.05
CA VAL A 184 -5.04 -9.99 -7.96
C VAL A 184 -4.32 -8.89 -8.73
N SER A 185 -5.08 -8.07 -9.44
CA SER A 185 -4.57 -6.95 -10.23
C SER A 185 -5.43 -5.71 -10.03
N SER A 186 -4.81 -4.55 -10.17
CA SER A 186 -5.47 -3.26 -10.12
C SER A 186 -4.83 -2.32 -11.14
N MET A 187 -5.65 -1.50 -11.80
CA MET A 187 -5.19 -0.46 -12.71
C MET A 187 -5.48 0.91 -12.13
N PHE A 188 -4.54 1.84 -12.31
CA PHE A 188 -4.63 3.19 -11.79
C PHE A 188 -4.32 4.22 -12.87
N VAL A 189 -5.01 5.36 -12.80
CA VAL A 189 -4.55 6.62 -13.38
C VAL A 189 -3.88 7.39 -12.26
N VAL A 190 -2.67 7.89 -12.53
CA VAL A 190 -1.85 8.62 -11.56
C VAL A 190 -1.43 9.94 -12.18
N ASP A 191 -1.82 11.04 -11.53
CA ASP A 191 -1.38 12.37 -11.89
C ASP A 191 0.07 12.57 -11.45
N VAL A 192 0.91 13.05 -12.35
CA VAL A 192 2.32 13.34 -12.08
C VAL A 192 2.62 14.81 -12.36
N GLU A 193 3.45 15.39 -11.51
CA GLU A 193 3.90 16.77 -11.69
C GLU A 193 4.99 16.82 -12.75
N VAL A 194 4.82 17.72 -13.73
CA VAL A 194 5.78 17.93 -14.82
C VAL A 194 6.27 19.37 -14.80
N LEU A 195 7.58 19.54 -14.74
CA LEU A 195 8.22 20.84 -14.77
C LEU A 195 8.13 21.48 -16.17
N ASP A 196 7.35 22.56 -16.29
CA ASP A 196 7.34 23.41 -17.47
C ASP A 196 8.61 24.27 -17.51
N HIS A 197 9.54 23.91 -18.40
CA HIS A 197 10.83 24.56 -18.52
C HIS A 197 10.72 26.04 -18.91
N ARG A 198 9.68 26.43 -19.66
CA ARG A 198 9.48 27.83 -20.06
C ARG A 198 9.04 28.68 -18.88
N LYS A 199 8.15 28.14 -18.05
CA LYS A 199 7.73 28.81 -16.81
C LYS A 199 8.88 28.89 -15.82
N LEU A 200 9.69 27.83 -15.68
CA LEU A 200 10.89 27.87 -14.86
C LEU A 200 11.88 28.93 -15.33
N GLN A 201 12.19 28.98 -16.63
CA GLN A 201 13.09 30.01 -17.19
C GLN A 201 12.57 31.43 -16.95
N ARG A 202 11.26 31.67 -17.11
CA ARG A 202 10.66 32.97 -16.78
C ARG A 202 10.81 33.31 -15.30
N ALA A 203 10.55 32.36 -14.39
CA ALA A 203 10.72 32.57 -12.96
C ALA A 203 12.18 32.83 -12.57
N LEU A 204 13.12 32.07 -13.13
CA LEU A 204 14.55 32.27 -12.91
C LEU A 204 15.01 33.65 -13.40
N ASN A 205 14.55 34.09 -14.57
CA ASN A 205 14.89 35.42 -15.11
C ASN A 205 14.33 36.58 -14.27
N VAL A 206 13.18 36.39 -13.60
CA VAL A 206 12.64 37.37 -12.65
C VAL A 206 13.44 37.35 -11.34
N SER A 207 13.86 36.18 -10.87
CA SER A 207 14.66 36.05 -9.64
C SER A 207 16.11 36.53 -9.80
N THR A 208 16.67 36.52 -11.01
CA THR A 208 18.01 37.06 -11.31
C THR A 208 18.00 38.53 -11.70
N ALA A 209 16.82 39.16 -11.84
CA ALA A 209 16.69 40.60 -11.99
C ALA A 209 17.07 41.30 -10.67
N ALA A 210 18.38 41.48 -10.50
CA ALA A 210 19.12 42.25 -9.51
C ALA A 210 18.35 42.70 -8.24
N VAL A 211 18.68 42.06 -7.11
CA VAL A 211 18.68 42.76 -5.82
C VAL A 211 19.81 43.78 -5.90
N HIS A 212 19.51 44.98 -6.38
CA HIS A 212 20.39 46.11 -6.17
C HIS A 212 20.37 46.44 -4.68
N PRO A 213 21.50 46.41 -3.96
CA PRO A 213 21.55 46.98 -2.63
C PRO A 213 21.22 48.46 -2.79
N VAL A 214 20.05 48.86 -2.32
CA VAL A 214 19.71 50.28 -2.19
C VAL A 214 20.52 50.77 -1.00
N THR A 215 21.69 51.34 -1.25
CA THR A 215 22.38 52.16 -0.26
C THR A 215 21.57 53.45 -0.12
N PHE A 216 20.77 53.53 0.94
CA PHE A 216 20.21 54.79 1.37
C PHE A 216 21.36 55.62 1.94
N PHE A 217 21.81 56.63 1.20
CA PHE A 217 22.59 57.72 1.80
C PHE A 217 21.60 58.60 2.55
N ASP A 218 21.83 58.83 3.84
CA ASP A 218 21.24 59.98 4.49
C ASP A 218 21.85 61.26 3.87
N GLU A 219 21.16 62.38 4.00
CA GLU A 219 21.61 63.66 3.43
C GLU A 219 22.88 64.23 4.10
N ASN A 220 23.58 63.48 4.96
CA ASN A 220 24.72 63.98 5.73
C ASN A 220 26.07 63.28 5.47
N GLY A 221 26.14 62.25 4.63
CA GLY A 221 27.40 61.89 3.95
C GLY A 221 28.63 61.61 4.82
N GLU A 222 28.49 60.93 5.96
CA GLU A 222 29.64 60.39 6.71
C GLU A 222 29.56 58.86 6.85
N ILE A 223 30.68 58.19 6.58
CA ILE A 223 30.87 56.75 6.76
C ILE A 223 31.61 56.55 8.09
N GLU A 224 30.96 55.96 9.09
CA GLU A 224 31.67 55.44 10.27
C GLU A 224 32.23 54.04 9.98
N PHE A 225 33.47 53.80 10.44
CA PHE A 225 34.26 52.57 10.30
C PHE A 225 33.76 51.42 11.18
#